data_AF-A0AA38P5P3-F1
#
_entry.id   AF-A0AA38P5P3-F1
#
_cell.length_a   1.000
_cell.length_b   1.000
_cell.length_c   1.000
_cell.angle_alpha   90.00
_cell.angle_beta   90.00
_cell.angle_gamma   90.00
#
_symmetry.space_group_name_H-M   'P 1'
#
loop_
_entity.id
_entity.type
_entity.pdbx_description
1 polymer ?
#
loop_
_entity_poly.entity_id
_entity_poly.type
_entity_poly.pdbx_seq_one_letter_code
_entity_poly.pdbx_strand_id
1 'polypeptide(L)'
;MNGDQIIEDLRDLSGPAYADSDAQSLLIRSSALVSCLKSLNRAANTATRTKKDETTAARQEMDQSHLGLQNLLYEKRHLEREIEKCRQFASVYQDIPLYTLEEFQELAPEEARTTEVLEDEHQLMLNRLSFELAERQRLDLKRRELLQAKEELLKQSKANTNTLEGVKGHIDILVKTAAEIQKKVDELVQPLPISETFTTTTTTG
;
A
#
# COMPACT_ATOMS: atom_id res chain seq x y z
N MET A 1 -33.25 68.21 30.07
CA MET A 1 -34.49 68.55 29.35
C MET A 1 -34.69 67.50 28.26
N ASN A 2 -35.88 66.91 28.19
CA ASN A 2 -36.23 65.99 27.12
C ASN A 2 -36.33 66.78 25.79
N GLY A 3 -36.02 66.15 24.66
CA GLY A 3 -36.13 66.79 23.34
C GLY A 3 -37.55 67.26 23.05
N ASP A 4 -38.54 66.46 23.45
CA ASP A 4 -39.95 66.80 23.30
C ASP A 4 -40.34 68.03 24.12
N GLN A 5 -39.79 68.17 25.33
CA GLN A 5 -40.03 69.36 26.17
C GLN A 5 -39.47 70.63 25.53
N ILE A 6 -38.30 70.57 24.87
CA ILE A 6 -37.72 71.73 24.19
C ILE A 6 -38.59 72.13 22.97
N ILE A 7 -39.16 71.15 22.28
CA ILE A 7 -40.06 71.38 21.14
C ILE A 7 -41.39 71.96 21.61
N GLU A 8 -41.94 71.46 22.71
CA GLU A 8 -43.14 72.03 23.36
C GLU A 8 -42.88 73.45 23.84
N ASP A 9 -41.77 73.71 24.54
CA ASP A 9 -41.39 75.05 24.99
C ASP A 9 -41.20 76.02 23.81
N LEU A 10 -40.67 75.56 22.67
CA LEU A 10 -40.56 76.36 21.44
C LEU A 10 -41.93 76.64 20.81
N ARG A 11 -42.86 75.68 20.87
CA ARG A 11 -44.24 75.85 20.40
C ARG A 11 -45.01 76.83 21.29
N ASP A 12 -44.79 76.79 22.59
CA ASP A 12 -45.46 77.67 23.54
C ASP A 12 -45.07 79.15 23.34
N LEU A 13 -43.85 79.41 22.85
CA LEU A 13 -43.40 80.76 22.50
C LEU A 13 -44.20 81.40 21.35
N SER A 14 -44.90 80.62 20.53
CA SER A 14 -45.83 81.15 19.51
C SER A 14 -47.29 81.22 19.98
N GLY A 15 -47.56 80.83 21.23
CA GLY A 15 -48.88 80.88 21.83
C GLY A 15 -49.31 82.28 22.28
N PRO A 16 -50.61 82.48 22.57
CA PRO A 16 -51.17 83.79 22.95
C PRO A 16 -50.59 84.35 24.26
N ALA A 17 -50.00 83.48 25.10
CA ALA A 17 -49.38 83.86 26.37
C ALA A 17 -48.17 84.81 26.23
N TYR A 18 -47.57 84.87 25.03
CA TYR A 18 -46.40 85.71 24.75
C TYR A 18 -46.65 86.79 23.70
N ALA A 19 -47.92 87.06 23.34
CA ALA A 19 -48.31 87.99 22.28
C ALA A 19 -47.88 89.45 22.55
N ASP A 20 -47.85 89.87 23.82
CA ASP A 20 -47.42 91.21 24.26
C ASP A 20 -45.95 91.24 24.77
N SER A 21 -45.21 90.14 24.63
CA SER A 21 -43.84 90.06 25.13
C SER A 21 -42.85 90.82 24.23
N ASP A 22 -41.85 91.46 24.85
CA ASP A 22 -40.78 92.14 24.15
C ASP A 22 -40.03 91.20 23.18
N ALA A 23 -39.79 91.68 21.95
CA ALA A 23 -39.22 90.90 20.86
C ALA A 23 -37.79 90.42 21.15
N GLN A 24 -36.99 91.21 21.89
CA GLN A 24 -35.63 90.81 22.26
C GLN A 24 -35.65 89.66 23.27
N SER A 25 -36.57 89.71 24.23
CA SER A 25 -36.76 88.65 25.23
C SER A 25 -37.18 87.31 24.58
N LEU A 26 -38.05 87.36 23.57
CA LEU A 26 -38.44 86.18 22.78
C LEU A 26 -37.30 85.61 21.94
N LEU A 27 -36.47 86.47 21.35
CA LEU A 27 -35.30 86.07 20.57
C LEU A 27 -34.26 85.36 21.45
N ILE A 28 -34.00 85.87 22.65
CA ILE A 28 -33.08 85.26 23.60
C ILE A 28 -33.59 83.88 24.03
N ARG A 29 -34.89 83.75 24.34
CA ARG A 29 -35.45 82.47 24.79
C ARG A 29 -35.51 81.41 23.67
N SER A 30 -35.91 81.80 22.46
CA SER A 30 -35.93 80.90 21.30
C SER A 30 -34.53 80.47 20.88
N SER A 31 -33.55 81.39 20.87
CA SER A 31 -32.15 81.05 20.55
C SER A 31 -31.51 80.13 21.58
N ALA A 32 -31.85 80.28 22.87
CA ALA A 32 -31.43 79.34 23.93
C ALA A 32 -32.01 77.94 23.71
N LEU A 33 -33.31 77.82 23.45
CA LEU A 33 -33.96 76.53 23.18
C LEU A 33 -33.43 75.86 21.91
N VAL A 34 -33.22 76.61 20.83
CA VAL A 34 -32.58 76.11 19.60
C VAL A 34 -31.14 75.65 19.86
N SER A 35 -30.40 76.35 20.72
CA SER A 35 -29.04 75.95 21.11
C SER A 35 -29.04 74.63 21.88
N CYS A 36 -30.00 74.43 22.78
CA CYS A 36 -30.23 73.15 23.48
C CYS A 36 -30.64 72.03 22.51
N LEU A 37 -31.50 72.29 21.53
CA LEU A 37 -31.86 71.29 20.52
C LEU A 37 -30.66 70.89 19.65
N LYS A 38 -29.83 71.87 19.25
CA LYS A 38 -28.59 71.61 18.51
C LYS A 38 -27.58 70.81 19.33
N SER A 39 -27.46 71.05 20.63
CA SER A 39 -26.57 70.24 21.48
C SER A 39 -27.07 68.80 21.63
N LEU A 40 -28.39 68.60 21.77
CA LEU A 40 -29.00 67.27 21.83
C LEU A 40 -28.82 66.50 20.51
N ASN A 41 -29.00 67.17 19.36
CA ASN A 41 -28.75 66.57 18.05
C ASN A 41 -27.28 66.14 17.88
N ARG A 42 -26.32 66.99 18.27
CA ARG A 42 -24.90 66.63 18.28
C ARG A 42 -24.63 65.43 19.18
N ALA A 43 -25.22 65.39 20.38
CA ALA A 43 -25.07 64.27 21.30
C ALA A 43 -25.60 62.96 20.70
N ALA A 44 -26.78 62.99 20.05
CA ALA A 44 -27.37 61.83 19.37
C ALA A 44 -26.51 61.33 18.19
N ASN A 45 -25.98 62.25 17.37
CA ASN A 45 -25.08 61.89 16.27
C ASN A 45 -23.77 61.28 16.80
N THR A 46 -23.18 61.86 17.85
CA THR A 46 -21.98 61.31 18.48
C THR A 46 -22.25 59.92 19.05
N ALA A 47 -23.35 59.72 19.77
CA ALA A 47 -23.73 58.40 20.30
C ALA A 47 -23.90 57.36 19.18
N THR A 48 -24.56 57.75 18.08
CA THR A 48 -24.75 56.88 16.91
C THR A 48 -23.40 56.51 16.28
N ARG A 49 -22.50 57.48 16.13
CA ARG A 49 -21.14 57.23 15.61
C ARG A 49 -20.35 56.30 16.52
N THR A 50 -20.37 56.52 17.83
CA THR A 50 -19.71 55.64 18.80
C THR A 50 -20.24 54.21 18.70
N LYS A 51 -21.56 54.01 18.62
CA LYS A 51 -22.12 52.66 18.46
C LYS A 51 -21.76 52.00 17.12
N LYS A 52 -21.67 52.78 16.04
CA LYS A 52 -21.19 52.29 14.76
C LYS A 52 -19.73 51.86 14.83
N ASP A 53 -18.88 52.65 15.48
CA ASP A 53 -17.46 52.36 15.63
C ASP A 53 -17.25 51.12 16.52
N GLU A 54 -17.96 51.00 17.65
CA GLU A 54 -17.96 49.81 18.52
C GLU A 54 -18.37 48.54 17.74
N THR A 55 -19.45 48.62 16.97
CA THR A 55 -19.95 47.47 16.18
C THR A 55 -18.97 47.08 15.08
N THR A 56 -18.32 48.07 14.45
CA THR A 56 -17.32 47.82 13.40
C THR A 56 -16.07 47.16 13.98
N ALA A 57 -15.62 47.59 15.15
CA ALA A 57 -14.48 46.99 15.86
C ALA A 57 -14.78 45.52 16.25
N ALA A 58 -15.94 45.26 16.85
CA ALA A 58 -16.35 43.89 17.20
C ALA A 58 -16.46 42.98 15.97
N ARG A 59 -16.99 43.50 14.85
CA ARG A 59 -17.04 42.77 13.58
C ARG A 59 -15.63 42.45 13.06
N GLN A 60 -14.70 43.40 13.13
CA GLN A 60 -13.33 43.19 12.67
C GLN A 60 -12.61 42.11 13.50
N GLU A 61 -12.80 42.09 14.81
CA GLU A 61 -12.24 41.07 15.70
C GLU A 61 -12.82 39.67 15.38
N MET A 62 -14.12 39.59 15.13
CA MET A 62 -14.79 38.36 14.69
C MET A 62 -14.22 37.87 13.34
N ASP A 63 -14.09 38.77 12.36
CA ASP A 63 -13.57 38.44 11.02
C ASP A 63 -12.11 37.95 11.11
N GLN A 64 -11.28 38.56 11.96
CA GLN A 64 -9.91 38.11 12.22
C GLN A 64 -9.87 36.72 12.85
N SER A 65 -10.72 36.47 13.85
CA SER A 65 -10.81 35.15 14.50
C SER A 65 -11.28 34.08 13.53
N HIS A 66 -12.25 34.41 12.67
CA HIS A 66 -12.75 33.51 11.63
C HIS A 66 -11.67 33.18 10.59
N LEU A 67 -10.84 34.14 10.19
CA LEU A 67 -9.69 33.88 9.33
C LEU A 67 -8.68 32.94 10.00
N GLY A 68 -8.39 33.15 11.28
CA GLY A 68 -7.54 32.25 12.07
C GLY A 68 -8.07 30.81 12.10
N LEU A 69 -9.38 30.65 12.32
CA LEU A 69 -10.04 29.35 12.27
C LEU A 69 -9.92 28.69 10.89
N GLN A 70 -10.12 29.45 9.80
CA GLN A 70 -9.98 28.90 8.45
C GLN A 70 -8.56 28.40 8.16
N ASN A 71 -7.54 29.12 8.61
CA ASN A 71 -6.15 28.70 8.49
C ASN A 71 -5.90 27.37 9.21
N LEU A 72 -6.37 27.24 10.45
CA LEU A 72 -6.24 26.00 11.23
C LEU A 72 -7.01 24.83 10.59
N LEU A 73 -8.20 25.07 10.05
CA LEU A 73 -8.98 24.05 9.34
C LEU A 73 -8.28 23.60 8.06
N TYR A 74 -7.61 24.51 7.35
CA TYR A 74 -6.81 24.17 6.19
C TYR A 74 -5.61 23.29 6.58
N GLU A 75 -4.88 23.70 7.62
CA GLU A 75 -3.74 22.94 8.14
C GLU A 75 -4.15 21.54 8.62
N LYS A 76 -5.25 21.43 9.38
CA LYS A 76 -5.83 20.14 9.78
C LYS A 76 -6.09 19.23 8.58
N ARG A 77 -6.78 19.74 7.54
CA ARG A 77 -7.06 18.96 6.32
C ARG A 77 -5.80 18.62 5.54
N HIS A 78 -4.77 19.46 5.58
CA HIS A 78 -3.48 19.16 4.98
C HIS A 78 -2.83 17.97 5.70
N LEU A 79 -2.70 18.04 7.02
CA LEU A 79 -2.11 17.00 7.84
C LEU A 79 -2.90 15.69 7.75
N GLU A 80 -4.23 15.73 7.76
CA GLU A 80 -5.07 14.53 7.57
C GLU A 80 -4.79 13.85 6.24
N ARG A 81 -4.62 14.62 5.15
CA ARG A 81 -4.26 14.07 3.84
C ARG A 81 -2.84 13.49 3.83
N GLU A 82 -1.89 14.11 4.51
CA GLU A 82 -0.53 13.58 4.62
C GLU A 82 -0.47 12.30 5.45
N ILE A 83 -1.19 12.25 6.58
CA ILE A 83 -1.33 11.03 7.40
C ILE A 83 -1.92 9.91 6.57
N GLU A 84 -2.98 10.19 5.81
CA GLU A 84 -3.61 9.19 4.96
C GLU A 84 -2.67 8.70 3.85
N LYS A 85 -1.90 9.59 3.21
CA LYS A 85 -0.84 9.18 2.26
C LYS A 85 0.21 8.28 2.91
N CYS A 86 0.64 8.61 4.13
CA CYS A 86 1.61 7.79 4.86
C CYS A 86 1.03 6.43 5.25
N ARG A 87 -0.27 6.36 5.59
CA ARG A 87 -0.97 5.10 5.90
C ARG A 87 -1.20 4.22 4.68
N GLN A 88 -1.39 4.83 3.52
CA GLN A 88 -1.51 4.13 2.23
C GLN A 88 -0.18 3.55 1.74
N PHE A 89 0.93 3.79 2.46
CA PHE A 89 2.16 3.08 2.20
C PHE A 89 1.99 1.59 2.53
N ALA A 90 1.57 0.82 1.53
CA ALA A 90 1.55 -0.63 1.58
C ALA A 90 2.97 -1.14 1.30
N SER A 91 3.64 -1.63 2.34
CA SER A 91 4.91 -2.31 2.19
C SER A 91 4.68 -3.75 1.72
N VAL A 92 5.36 -4.15 0.64
CA VAL A 92 5.24 -5.46 -0.01
C VAL A 92 5.37 -6.65 0.95
N TYR A 93 6.06 -6.49 2.10
CA TYR A 93 6.25 -7.58 3.06
C TYR A 93 4.94 -8.11 3.66
N GLN A 94 3.86 -7.32 3.67
CA GLN A 94 2.56 -7.75 4.22
C GLN A 94 1.88 -8.84 3.39
N ASP A 95 2.20 -8.93 2.09
CA ASP A 95 1.61 -9.90 1.17
C ASP A 95 2.49 -11.14 0.95
N ILE A 96 3.66 -11.21 1.60
CA ILE A 96 4.58 -12.33 1.44
C ILE A 96 4.08 -13.50 2.31
N PRO A 97 3.89 -14.70 1.74
CA PRO A 97 3.66 -15.89 2.55
C PRO A 97 4.93 -16.19 3.34
N LEU A 98 4.86 -16.03 4.66
CA LEU A 98 5.93 -16.34 5.61
C LEU A 98 5.59 -17.62 6.35
N TYR A 99 6.62 -18.33 6.82
CA TYR A 99 6.45 -19.39 7.82
C TYR A 99 5.64 -18.90 9.02
N THR A 100 4.82 -19.80 9.57
CA THR A 100 4.07 -19.55 10.80
C THR A 100 5.01 -19.27 11.97
N LEU A 101 4.48 -18.69 13.06
CA LEU A 101 5.30 -18.41 14.25
C LEU A 101 5.87 -19.69 14.86
N GLU A 102 5.10 -20.77 14.84
CA GLU A 102 5.50 -22.10 15.33
C GLU A 102 6.66 -22.66 14.51
N GLU A 103 6.52 -22.67 13.18
CA GLU A 103 7.58 -23.13 12.27
C GLU A 103 8.85 -22.28 12.37
N PHE A 104 8.70 -20.96 12.50
CA PHE A 104 9.84 -20.06 12.71
C PHE A 104 10.53 -20.36 14.05
N GLN A 105 9.76 -20.58 15.13
CA GLN A 105 10.31 -20.92 16.43
C GLN A 105 10.96 -22.29 16.48
N GLU A 106 10.70 -23.20 15.54
CA GLU A 106 11.37 -24.49 15.45
C GLU A 106 12.61 -24.43 14.53
N LEU A 107 12.48 -23.81 13.35
CA LEU A 107 13.46 -23.89 12.27
C LEU A 107 14.49 -22.75 12.25
N ALA A 108 14.18 -21.59 12.84
CA ALA A 108 15.08 -20.44 12.79
C ALA A 108 16.37 -20.68 13.63
N PRO A 109 17.47 -19.97 13.37
CA PRO A 109 18.66 -20.01 14.23
C PRO A 109 18.37 -19.50 15.65
N GLU A 110 19.16 -19.92 16.65
CA GLU A 110 18.99 -19.44 18.04
C GLU A 110 19.24 -17.93 18.16
N GLU A 111 20.14 -17.39 17.33
CA GLU A 111 20.46 -15.96 17.28
C GLU A 111 19.25 -15.10 16.86
N ALA A 112 18.30 -15.68 16.13
CA ALA A 112 17.09 -15.02 15.64
C ALA A 112 15.87 -15.20 16.58
N ARG A 113 16.01 -15.98 17.67
CA ARG A 113 14.94 -16.35 18.61
C ARG A 113 15.24 -15.93 20.06
N THR A 114 16.11 -14.94 20.26
CA THR A 114 16.41 -14.41 21.60
C THR A 114 15.15 -13.82 22.24
N THR A 115 15.07 -13.89 23.58
CA THR A 115 13.91 -13.39 24.34
C THR A 115 13.62 -11.92 24.07
N GLU A 116 14.67 -11.09 23.95
CA GLU A 116 14.55 -9.66 23.63
C GLU A 116 13.93 -9.41 22.25
N VAL A 117 14.19 -10.30 21.28
CA VAL A 117 13.64 -10.23 19.92
C VAL A 117 12.19 -10.70 19.89
N LEU A 118 11.83 -11.69 20.72
CA LEU A 118 10.46 -12.22 20.79
C LEU A 118 9.49 -11.23 21.46
N GLU A 119 10.00 -10.37 22.33
CA GLU A 119 9.21 -9.33 23.01
C GLU A 119 8.91 -8.11 22.12
N ASP A 120 9.79 -7.79 21.16
CA ASP A 120 9.59 -6.69 20.20
C ASP A 120 9.01 -7.20 18.87
N GLU A 121 7.73 -6.88 18.61
CA GLU A 121 7.02 -7.26 17.38
C GLU A 121 7.75 -6.85 16.09
N HIS A 122 8.40 -5.68 16.08
CA HIS A 122 9.10 -5.19 14.90
C HIS A 122 10.37 -6.00 14.64
N GLN A 123 11.17 -6.25 15.68
CA GLN A 123 12.37 -7.07 15.58
C GLN A 123 12.04 -8.51 15.21
N LEU A 124 10.96 -9.06 15.78
CA LEU A 124 10.43 -10.37 15.41
C LEU A 124 10.09 -10.43 13.92
N MET A 125 9.39 -9.43 13.38
CA MET A 125 9.06 -9.39 11.95
C MET A 125 10.31 -9.30 11.06
N LEU A 126 11.29 -8.47 11.43
CA LEU A 126 12.55 -8.37 10.68
C LEU A 126 13.31 -9.70 10.65
N ASN A 127 13.36 -10.41 11.77
CA ASN A 127 14.02 -11.71 11.86
C ASN A 127 13.27 -12.81 11.11
N ARG A 128 11.93 -12.77 11.10
CA ARG A 128 11.12 -13.65 10.25
C ARG A 128 11.38 -13.42 8.76
N LEU A 129 11.48 -12.16 8.33
CA LEU A 129 11.79 -11.82 6.95
C LEU A 129 13.22 -12.21 6.54
N SER A 130 14.21 -12.03 7.42
CA SER A 130 15.59 -12.41 7.14
C SER A 130 15.74 -13.93 7.04
N PHE A 131 15.06 -14.68 7.91
CA PHE A 131 14.99 -16.13 7.86
C PHE A 131 14.33 -16.63 6.56
N GLU A 132 13.18 -16.08 6.19
CA GLU A 132 12.50 -16.43 4.94
C GLU A 132 13.40 -16.18 3.72
N LEU A 133 14.11 -15.05 3.69
CA LEU A 133 15.05 -14.73 2.62
C LEU A 133 16.17 -15.78 2.53
N ALA A 134 16.78 -16.14 3.66
CA ALA A 134 17.83 -17.14 3.72
C ALA A 134 17.34 -18.52 3.26
N GLU A 135 16.15 -18.94 3.69
CA GLU A 135 15.55 -20.21 3.26
C GLU A 135 15.24 -20.22 1.76
N ARG A 136 14.67 -19.14 1.21
CA ARG A 136 14.43 -19.04 -0.23
C ARG A 136 15.71 -19.11 -1.05
N GLN A 137 16.77 -18.44 -0.59
CA GLN A 137 18.08 -18.52 -1.24
C GLN A 137 18.66 -19.94 -1.20
N ARG A 138 18.55 -20.63 -0.05
CA ARG A 138 18.99 -22.02 0.12
C ARG A 138 18.21 -22.96 -0.81
N LEU A 139 16.89 -22.82 -0.88
CA LEU A 139 16.02 -23.64 -1.74
C LEU A 139 16.28 -23.38 -3.22
N ASP A 140 16.48 -22.13 -3.65
CA ASP A 140 16.79 -21.83 -5.05
C ASP A 140 18.16 -22.36 -5.48
N LEU A 141 19.17 -22.26 -4.59
CA LEU A 141 20.46 -22.90 -4.82
C LEU A 141 20.28 -24.42 -4.98
N LYS A 142 19.53 -25.05 -4.08
CA LYS A 142 19.31 -26.50 -4.13
C LYS A 142 18.56 -26.92 -5.39
N ARG A 143 17.57 -26.13 -5.80
CA ARG A 143 16.83 -26.32 -7.06
C ARG A 143 17.77 -26.26 -8.26
N ARG A 144 18.66 -25.27 -8.32
CA ARG A 144 19.67 -25.16 -9.38
C ARG A 144 20.58 -26.37 -9.44
N GLU A 145 21.12 -26.82 -8.30
CA GLU A 145 21.95 -28.02 -8.23
C GLU A 145 21.22 -29.27 -8.74
N LEU A 146 19.97 -29.48 -8.29
CA LEU A 146 19.16 -30.63 -8.72
C LEU A 146 18.81 -30.57 -10.21
N LEU A 147 18.58 -29.38 -10.76
CA LEU A 147 18.36 -29.19 -12.20
C LEU A 147 19.61 -29.55 -13.01
N GLN A 148 20.79 -29.13 -12.55
CA GLN A 148 22.06 -29.49 -13.19
C GLN A 148 22.32 -31.00 -13.12
N ALA A 149 22.13 -31.62 -11.96
CA ALA A 149 22.28 -33.06 -11.79
C ALA A 149 21.29 -33.85 -12.66
N LYS A 150 20.04 -33.39 -12.77
CA LYS A 150 19.04 -33.97 -13.67
C LYS A 150 19.48 -33.88 -15.13
N GLU A 151 19.98 -32.73 -15.58
CA GLU A 151 20.45 -32.54 -16.95
C GLU A 151 21.63 -33.48 -17.27
N GLU A 152 22.57 -33.61 -16.35
CA GLU A 152 23.72 -34.52 -16.48
C GLU A 152 23.28 -35.99 -16.55
N LEU A 153 22.37 -36.42 -15.67
CA LEU A 153 21.82 -37.78 -15.72
C LEU A 153 21.06 -38.06 -17.02
N LEU A 154 20.33 -37.08 -17.56
CA LEU A 154 19.66 -37.22 -18.86
C LEU A 154 20.66 -37.36 -20.01
N LYS A 155 21.78 -36.63 -19.98
CA LYS A 155 22.87 -36.77 -20.96
C LYS A 155 23.50 -38.16 -20.86
N GLN A 156 23.80 -38.64 -19.67
CA GLN A 156 24.36 -39.97 -19.44
C GLN A 156 23.39 -41.07 -19.87
N SER A 157 22.11 -40.95 -19.54
CA SER A 157 21.08 -41.89 -19.99
C SER A 157 20.99 -41.94 -21.51
N LYS A 158 21.01 -40.78 -22.19
CA LYS A 158 20.99 -40.73 -23.67
C LYS A 158 22.25 -41.35 -24.27
N ALA A 159 23.42 -41.09 -23.70
CA ALA A 159 24.67 -41.71 -24.12
C ALA A 159 24.62 -43.23 -23.97
N ASN A 160 24.14 -43.74 -22.84
CA ASN A 160 23.98 -45.17 -22.59
C ASN A 160 22.95 -45.84 -23.51
N THR A 161 21.85 -45.16 -23.85
CA THR A 161 20.90 -45.66 -24.85
C THR A 161 21.56 -45.79 -26.22
N ASN A 162 22.30 -44.76 -26.65
CA ASN A 162 23.02 -44.79 -27.94
C ASN A 162 24.07 -45.90 -27.99
N THR A 163 24.82 -46.13 -26.90
CA THR A 163 25.81 -47.23 -26.85
C THR A 163 25.12 -48.59 -26.87
N LEU A 164 24.00 -48.75 -26.17
CA LEU A 164 23.22 -49.99 -26.16
C LEU A 164 22.61 -50.29 -27.53
N GLU A 165 22.09 -49.28 -28.24
CA GLU A 165 21.66 -49.41 -29.63
C GLU A 165 22.82 -49.81 -30.56
N GLY A 166 24.01 -49.22 -30.36
CA GLY A 166 25.21 -49.60 -31.10
C GLY A 166 25.62 -51.06 -30.86
N VAL A 167 25.67 -51.49 -29.59
CA VAL A 167 25.98 -52.89 -29.22
C VAL A 167 24.94 -53.85 -29.80
N LYS A 168 23.65 -53.52 -29.71
CA LYS A 168 22.58 -54.31 -30.32
C LYS A 168 22.82 -54.47 -31.84
N GLY A 169 23.15 -53.39 -32.54
CA GLY A 169 23.49 -53.44 -33.96
C GLY A 169 24.67 -54.37 -34.27
N HIS A 170 25.72 -54.36 -33.45
CA HIS A 170 26.85 -55.28 -33.61
C HIS A 170 26.48 -56.75 -33.34
N ILE A 171 25.63 -57.02 -32.34
CA ILE A 171 25.12 -58.36 -32.05
C ILE A 171 24.28 -58.86 -33.24
N ASP A 172 23.40 -58.04 -33.80
CA ASP A 172 22.58 -58.42 -34.95
C ASP A 172 23.45 -58.77 -36.17
N ILE A 173 24.54 -58.05 -36.39
CA ILE A 173 25.53 -58.37 -37.42
C ILE A 173 26.21 -59.71 -37.12
N LEU A 174 26.70 -59.91 -35.89
CA LEU A 174 27.38 -61.14 -35.49
C LEU A 174 26.47 -62.37 -35.65
N VAL A 175 25.19 -62.27 -35.25
CA VAL A 175 24.20 -63.35 -35.40
C VAL A 175 23.97 -63.67 -36.88
N LYS A 176 23.85 -62.65 -37.75
CA LYS A 176 23.74 -62.87 -39.20
C LYS A 176 24.97 -63.56 -39.77
N THR A 177 26.17 -63.07 -39.46
CA THR A 177 27.42 -63.68 -39.92
C THR A 177 27.58 -65.11 -39.39
N ALA A 178 27.26 -65.37 -38.12
CA ALA A 178 27.29 -66.71 -37.56
C ALA A 178 26.28 -67.64 -38.25
N ALA A 179 25.07 -67.17 -38.56
CA ALA A 179 24.07 -67.94 -39.32
C ALA A 179 24.55 -68.25 -40.76
N GLU A 180 25.21 -67.30 -41.42
CA GLU A 180 25.82 -67.51 -42.73
C GLU A 180 26.97 -68.53 -42.68
N ILE A 181 27.83 -68.45 -41.65
CA ILE A 181 28.90 -69.43 -41.41
C ILE A 181 28.32 -70.80 -41.09
N GLN A 182 27.30 -70.90 -40.24
CA GLN A 182 26.61 -72.16 -39.92
C GLN A 182 26.09 -72.81 -41.21
N LYS A 183 25.42 -72.04 -42.07
CA LYS A 183 24.94 -72.52 -43.36
C LYS A 183 26.10 -73.05 -44.23
N LYS A 184 27.22 -72.32 -44.29
CA LYS A 184 28.44 -72.76 -45.01
C LYS A 184 29.05 -74.03 -44.41
N VAL A 185 29.05 -74.15 -43.08
CA VAL A 185 29.56 -75.33 -42.37
C VAL A 185 28.64 -76.53 -42.59
N ASP A 186 27.32 -76.37 -42.53
CA ASP A 186 26.36 -77.43 -42.85
C ASP A 186 26.46 -77.87 -44.32
N GLU A 187 26.81 -76.96 -45.24
CA GLU A 187 27.11 -77.28 -46.64
C GLU A 187 28.45 -78.04 -46.81
N LEU A 188 29.44 -77.80 -45.94
CA LEU A 188 30.79 -78.38 -46.03
C LEU A 188 30.99 -79.63 -45.16
N VAL A 189 30.25 -79.77 -44.06
CA VAL A 189 30.21 -80.94 -43.19
C VAL A 189 29.10 -81.84 -43.70
N GLN A 190 29.47 -82.76 -44.61
CA GLN A 190 28.59 -83.88 -44.93
C GLN A 190 28.28 -84.67 -43.64
N PRO A 191 27.05 -85.17 -43.44
CA PRO A 191 26.80 -86.14 -42.38
C PRO A 191 27.80 -87.28 -42.54
N LEU A 192 28.51 -87.65 -41.46
CA LEU A 192 29.35 -88.83 -41.45
C LEU A 192 28.55 -90.00 -42.03
N PRO A 193 29.09 -90.75 -43.02
CA PRO A 193 28.41 -91.92 -43.53
C PRO A 193 28.26 -92.90 -42.38
N ILE A 194 27.01 -93.23 -42.04
CA ILE A 194 26.71 -94.46 -41.30
C ILE A 194 27.30 -95.57 -42.17
N SER A 195 28.36 -96.21 -41.67
CA SER A 195 28.92 -97.38 -42.31
C SER A 195 27.94 -98.53 -42.09
N GLU A 196 26.98 -98.71 -43.01
CA GLU A 196 26.34 -100.01 -43.17
C GLU A 196 27.29 -100.89 -43.98
N THR A 197 28.20 -101.56 -43.28
CA THR A 197 28.74 -102.84 -43.75
C THR A 197 27.83 -103.95 -43.23
N PHE A 198 27.09 -104.51 -44.18
CA PHE A 198 26.45 -105.82 -44.11
C PHE A 198 27.38 -106.88 -43.48
N THR A 199 26.87 -107.63 -42.51
CA THR A 199 27.12 -109.08 -42.43
C THR A 199 25.80 -109.81 -42.22
N THR A 200 25.37 -110.49 -43.27
CA THR A 200 24.42 -111.60 -43.24
C THR A 200 25.00 -112.76 -42.43
N THR A 201 24.28 -113.22 -41.41
CA THR A 201 24.09 -114.66 -41.10
C THR A 201 22.71 -114.80 -40.41
N THR A 202 21.70 -115.36 -41.08
CA THR A 202 21.31 -116.79 -41.08
C THR A 202 20.22 -117.08 -40.02
N THR A 203 19.02 -117.45 -40.51
CA THR A 203 18.10 -118.45 -39.92
C THR A 203 17.38 -118.11 -38.60
N THR A 204 16.05 -117.93 -38.66
CA THR A 204 15.03 -118.91 -38.22
C THR A 204 13.63 -118.35 -38.53
N GLY A 205 12.84 -119.08 -39.32
CA GLY A 205 11.40 -118.87 -39.51
C GLY A 205 11.00 -118.40 -40.90
#